data_AF-A0A523J2L8-F1
#
_entry.id   AF-A0A523J2L8-F1
#
_cell.length_a   1.000
_cell.length_b   1.000
_cell.length_c   1.000
_cell.angle_alpha   90.00
_cell.angle_beta   90.00
_cell.angle_gamma   90.00
#
_symmetry.space_group_name_H-M   'P 1'
#
loop_
_entity.id
_entity.type
_entity.pdbx_description
1 polymer ?
#
loop_
_entity_poly.entity_id
_entity_poly.type
_entity_poly.pdbx_seq_one_letter_code
_entity_poly.pdbx_strand_id
1 'polypeptide(L)' 'TLKVSVKANVTVGDIKILDTTDDGFLINRTFQSEGYETAKKKLYISVSQVIGDIEIRRSAS' A
#
# COMPACT_ATOMS: atom_id res chain seq x y z
N THR A 1 6.90 -8.12 -16.23
CA THR A 1 7.01 -7.51 -14.89
C THR A 1 5.64 -7.42 -14.25
N LEU A 2 5.50 -7.83 -12.99
CA LEU A 2 4.28 -7.63 -12.21
C LEU A 2 4.21 -6.16 -11.79
N LYS A 3 3.07 -5.49 -12.03
CA LYS A 3 2.80 -4.14 -11.51
C LYS A 3 1.80 -4.22 -10.37
N VAL A 4 1.95 -3.34 -9.39
CA VAL A 4 1.21 -3.37 -8.12
C VAL A 4 0.46 -2.07 -7.91
N SER A 5 -0.78 -2.16 -7.44
CA SER A 5 -1.57 -1.06 -6.90
C SER A 5 -2.05 -1.43 -5.51
N VAL A 6 -1.99 -0.48 -4.59
CA VAL A 6 -2.20 -0.68 -3.16
C VAL A 6 -3.17 0.38 -2.66
N LYS A 7 -4.19 -0.05 -1.92
CA LYS A 7 -5.06 0.82 -1.12
C LYS A 7 -4.99 0.37 0.34
N ALA A 8 -4.51 1.25 1.21
CA ALA A 8 -4.34 0.99 2.64
C ALA A 8 -5.13 2.02 3.45
N ASN A 9 -5.77 1.58 4.53
CA ASN A 9 -6.59 2.43 5.37
C ASN A 9 -6.39 2.03 6.84
N VAL A 10 -6.12 2.99 7.73
CA VAL A 10 -6.02 2.74 9.18
C VAL A 10 -6.77 3.82 9.96
N THR A 11 -7.51 3.43 11.00
CA THR A 11 -8.16 4.40 11.90
C THR A 11 -7.20 4.94 12.96
N VAL A 12 -6.36 4.09 13.55
CA VAL A 12 -5.29 4.45 14.49
C VAL A 12 -4.05 3.60 14.23
N GLY A 13 -2.93 4.22 13.87
CA GLY A 13 -1.67 3.54 13.58
C GLY A 13 -1.02 4.11 12.32
N ASP A 14 0.07 3.48 11.89
CA ASP A 14 0.88 4.00 10.79
C ASP A 14 0.67 3.19 9.51
N ILE A 15 0.79 3.86 8.36
CA ILE A 15 0.84 3.21 7.04
C ILE A 15 2.22 3.44 6.44
N LYS A 16 2.95 2.36 6.19
CA LYS A 16 4.21 2.39 5.46
C LYS A 16 4.12 1.60 4.16
N ILE A 17 4.27 2.28 3.03
CA ILE A 17 4.32 1.68 1.70
C ILE A 17 5.63 2.06 1.03
N LEU A 18 6.48 1.08 0.78
CA LEU A 18 7.84 1.29 0.27
C LEU A 18 8.61 2.30 1.14
N ASP A 19 8.94 3.46 0.58
CA ASP A 19 9.73 4.52 1.23
C ASP A 19 8.84 5.64 1.80
N THR A 20 7.52 5.53 1.69
CA THR A 20 6.56 6.52 2.23
C THR A 20 5.94 5.99 3.52
N THR A 21 5.92 6.84 4.55
CA THR A 21 5.27 6.57 5.83
C THR A 21 4.27 7.70 6.10
N ASP A 22 3.05 7.33 6.44
CA ASP A 22 1.99 8.23 6.89
C ASP A 22 1.62 7.79 8.33
N ASP A 23 1.57 8.72 9.29
CA ASP A 23 1.29 8.46 10.70
C ASP A 23 -0.01 9.15 11.20
N GLY A 24 -0.56 8.65 12.32
CA GLY A 24 -1.70 9.27 13.00
C GLY A 24 -3.05 8.53 12.90
N PHE A 25 -4.10 9.28 12.59
CA PHE A 25 -5.50 8.83 12.68
C PHE A 25 -6.22 8.97 11.34
N LEU A 26 -7.10 8.00 11.03
CA LEU A 26 -7.95 8.00 9.83
C LEU A 26 -7.15 8.18 8.53
N ILE A 27 -6.03 7.47 8.41
CA ILE A 27 -5.14 7.56 7.26
C ILE A 27 -5.69 6.71 6.12
N ASN A 28 -5.77 7.31 4.94
CA ASN A 28 -6.09 6.62 3.69
C ASN A 28 -4.94 6.83 2.72
N ARG A 29 -4.32 5.74 2.26
CA ARG A 29 -3.22 5.80 1.32
C ARG A 29 -3.46 4.93 0.11
N THR A 30 -3.22 5.52 -1.06
CA THR A 30 -3.12 4.80 -2.33
C THR A 30 -1.71 4.90 -2.89
N PHE A 31 -1.18 3.78 -3.36
CA PHE A 31 0.07 3.70 -4.11
C PHE A 31 -0.17 2.90 -5.39
N GLN A 32 0.42 3.36 -6.49
CA GLN A 32 0.36 2.64 -7.75
C GLN A 32 1.73 2.67 -8.42
N SER A 33 2.24 1.49 -8.78
CA SER A 33 3.48 1.38 -9.54
C SER A 33 3.32 1.97 -10.95
N GLU A 34 4.38 2.58 -11.45
CA GLU A 34 4.39 3.16 -12.80
C GLU A 34 4.02 2.12 -13.88
N GLY A 35 3.15 2.51 -14.82
CA GLY A 35 2.69 1.62 -15.89
C GLY A 35 1.73 0.52 -15.44
N TYR A 36 1.14 0.62 -14.24
CA TYR A 36 0.15 -0.35 -13.76
C TYR A 36 -1.03 -0.51 -14.73
N GLU A 37 -1.55 0.59 -15.29
CA GLU A 37 -2.72 0.54 -16.16
C GLU A 37 -2.49 -0.24 -17.47
N THR A 38 -1.28 -0.17 -18.02
CA THR A 38 -0.92 -0.79 -19.30
C THR A 38 -0.24 -2.15 -19.12
N ALA A 39 -0.03 -2.62 -17.88
CA ALA A 39 0.69 -3.85 -17.61
C ALA A 39 -0.13 -5.11 -17.89
N LYS A 40 0.54 -6.10 -18.48
CA LYS A 40 -0.02 -7.45 -18.74
C LYS A 40 -0.28 -8.25 -17.46
N LYS A 41 0.48 -8.02 -16.38
CA LYS A 41 0.33 -8.68 -15.08
C LYS A 41 0.17 -7.62 -13.99
N LYS A 42 -0.96 -7.66 -13.28
CA LYS A 42 -1.34 -6.68 -12.25
C LYS A 42 -1.64 -7.40 -10.93
N LEU A 43 -1.26 -6.78 -9.82
CA LEU A 43 -1.63 -7.18 -8.47
C LEU A 43 -2.27 -5.97 -7.77
N TYR A 44 -3.50 -6.14 -7.31
CA TYR A 44 -4.18 -5.15 -6.48
C TYR A 44 -4.20 -5.64 -5.03
N ILE A 45 -3.76 -4.78 -4.11
CA ILE A 45 -3.72 -5.06 -2.66
C ILE A 45 -4.63 -4.06 -1.98
N SER A 46 -5.63 -4.54 -1.25
CA SER A 46 -6.49 -3.71 -0.41
C SER A 46 -6.38 -4.16 1.03
N VAL A 47 -5.92 -3.28 1.91
CA VAL A 47 -5.78 -3.56 3.35
C VAL A 47 -6.49 -2.48 4.14
N SER A 48 -7.17 -2.90 5.20
CA SER A 48 -7.87 -2.01 6.11
C SER A 48 -7.68 -2.53 7.53
N GLN A 49 -7.27 -1.64 8.43
CA GLN A 49 -7.17 -1.91 9.86
C GLN A 49 -7.87 -0.81 10.66
N VAL A 50 -8.40 -1.16 11.82
CA VAL A 50 -8.95 -0.17 12.76
C VAL A 50 -7.84 0.30 13.70
N ILE A 51 -7.09 -0.63 14.29
CA ILE A 51 -5.96 -0.33 15.17
C ILE A 51 -4.77 -1.18 14.73
N GLY A 52 -3.60 -0.56 14.68
CA GLY A 52 -2.32 -1.20 14.36
C GLY A 52 -1.81 -0.82 12.97
N ASP A 53 -0.54 -1.13 12.72
CA ASP A 53 0.19 -0.58 11.58
C ASP A 53 0.05 -1.46 10.32
N ILE A 54 0.02 -0.80 9.16
CA ILE A 54 0.07 -1.44 7.85
C ILE A 54 1.44 -1.22 7.25
N GLU A 55 2.17 -2.30 6.97
CA GLU A 55 3.45 -2.22 6.27
C GLU A 55 3.46 -3.06 4.99
N ILE A 56 3.79 -2.41 3.87
CA ILE A 56 3.89 -3.04 2.55
C ILE A 56 5.29 -2.81 1.99
N ARG A 57 6.06 -3.89 1.93
CA ARG A 57 7.44 -3.93 1.42
C ARG A 57 7.53 -4.81 0.18
N ARG A 58 8.50 -4.52 -0.68
CA ARG A 58 8.94 -5.50 -1.69
C ARG A 58 9.75 -6.57 -0.96
N SER A 59 9.33 -7.82 -1.07
CA SER A 59 10.18 -8.94 -0.61
C SER A 59 11.43 -8.96 -1.48
N ALA A 60 12.61 -8.92 -0.85
CA ALA A 60 13.83 -9.33 -1.51
C ALA A 60 13.75 -10.84 -1.74
N SER A 61 14.10 -11.28 -2.95
CA SER A 61 14.33 -12.68 -3.31
C SER A 61 15.82 -12.89 -3.51
#